data_AF-A0A4W6CN23-F1
#
_entry.id   AF-A0A4W6CN23-F1
#
_cell.length_a   1.000
_cell.length_b   1.000
_cell.length_c   1.000
_cell.angle_alpha   90.00
_cell.angle_beta   90.00
_cell.angle_gamma   90.00
#
_symmetry.space_group_name_H-M   'P 1'
#
loop_
_entity.id
_entity.type
_entity.pdbx_description
1 polymer ?
#
loop_
_entity_poly.entity_id
_entity_poly.type
_entity_poly.pdbx_seq_one_letter_code
_entity_poly.pdbx_strand_id
1 'polypeptide(L)'
;MGGRSTSLRNSRQKSSSTATSDCQRNYTTGQHETFIQQRRFNTEQHETATRQRNPNAGKQHYETDIRQRSVNAIQRGTNATKREKCYDPRDSTLKFVDQEDELDFLCDDFKSLRALMSCGHAVTPMSLTNWCRRLLDQGKNKFVCGVYSCDAVWSYEEVCKMALLTPKEKEYFEQKMFNNAKKYLNIKPCPGCKSRVMRDDPNNLSVECTVCTAERKSQFLFCWQCLREWKGPYPHTDGCENEGCRNLIETLRQCPDIIFESVKEVTGCPSIRACPTCGQLVEHNKTKCKNIVCPQCEVEFCFVCLKLTKDCQRADPESWYRVCSSGVAPRQTSIPVRKTE
;
A
#
# COMPACT_ATOMS: atom_id res chain seq x y z
N MET A 1 -42.25 37.05 48.81
CA MET A 1 -42.18 35.84 49.64
C MET A 1 -41.49 34.79 48.79
N GLY A 2 -40.19 34.49 48.96
CA GLY A 2 -39.65 33.60 50.00
C GLY A 2 -40.23 32.19 49.81
N GLY A 3 -39.53 31.09 49.52
CA GLY A 3 -38.11 30.74 49.41
C GLY A 3 -38.01 29.20 49.50
N ARG A 4 -36.96 28.61 48.89
CA ARG A 4 -36.37 27.26 49.11
C ARG A 4 -37.18 25.98 48.84
N SER A 5 -36.61 25.13 47.98
CA SER A 5 -36.28 23.72 48.28
C SER A 5 -35.15 23.26 47.32
N THR A 6 -33.90 23.28 47.79
CA THR A 6 -33.07 22.12 48.23
C THR A 6 -32.61 21.17 47.13
N SER A 7 -31.29 21.22 46.95
CA SER A 7 -30.39 20.37 46.15
C SER A 7 -30.37 18.91 46.63
N LEU A 8 -30.31 17.98 45.67
CA LEU A 8 -29.63 16.70 45.84
C LEU A 8 -28.64 16.49 44.69
N ARG A 9 -27.39 16.25 45.07
CA ARG A 9 -26.23 15.99 44.23
C ARG A 9 -26.41 14.67 43.47
N ASN A 10 -25.95 14.64 42.21
CA ASN A 10 -25.31 13.45 41.69
C ASN A 10 -24.08 13.83 40.86
N SER A 11 -22.93 13.44 41.38
CA SER A 11 -21.62 13.54 40.76
C SER A 11 -21.49 12.55 39.60
N ARG A 12 -21.05 13.00 38.43
CA ARG A 12 -20.31 12.15 37.48
C ARG A 12 -19.33 12.98 36.64
N GLN A 13 -18.07 12.75 36.97
CA GLN A 13 -16.80 12.98 36.27
C GLN A 13 -16.83 13.65 34.89
N LYS A 14 -16.09 14.77 34.80
CA LYS A 14 -15.46 15.26 33.58
C LYS A 14 -14.25 14.36 33.27
N SER A 15 -14.15 13.85 32.05
CA SER A 15 -12.88 13.36 31.49
C SER A 15 -12.80 13.57 29.97
N SER A 16 -11.87 14.45 29.60
CA SER A 16 -11.05 14.49 28.37
C SER A 16 -11.71 14.33 27.00
N SER A 17 -11.98 15.47 26.35
CA SER A 17 -12.37 15.60 24.95
C SER A 17 -11.27 16.27 24.11
N THR A 18 -10.03 15.77 24.16
CA THR A 18 -8.90 16.36 23.40
C THR A 18 -7.99 15.36 22.68
N ALA A 19 -8.23 14.05 22.75
CA ALA A 19 -7.40 13.04 22.05
C ALA A 19 -7.91 12.67 20.63
N THR A 20 -9.11 13.10 20.25
CA THR A 20 -9.77 12.71 18.99
C THR A 20 -9.51 13.69 17.83
N SER A 21 -9.01 14.90 18.08
CA SER A 21 -8.80 15.91 17.02
C SER A 21 -7.47 15.80 16.27
N ASP A 22 -6.46 15.18 16.87
CA ASP A 22 -5.11 15.11 16.29
C ASP A 22 -4.90 13.87 15.40
N CYS A 23 -5.66 12.79 15.66
CA CYS A 23 -5.67 11.59 14.83
C CYS A 23 -6.34 11.81 13.46
N GLN A 24 -7.31 12.74 13.38
CA GLN A 24 -7.97 13.10 12.13
C GLN A 24 -7.11 13.99 11.22
N ARG A 25 -6.19 14.79 11.79
CA ARG A 25 -5.32 15.69 11.03
C ARG A 25 -4.18 14.96 10.32
N ASN A 26 -3.63 13.91 10.94
CA ASN A 26 -2.56 13.08 10.36
C ASN A 26 -3.06 12.05 9.33
N TYR A 27 -4.35 11.69 9.38
CA TYR A 27 -5.01 10.77 8.44
C TYR A 27 -5.20 11.39 7.04
N THR A 28 -5.50 12.69 6.99
CA THR A 28 -5.60 13.44 5.72
C THR A 28 -4.24 13.61 5.03
N THR A 29 -3.13 13.70 5.77
CA THR A 29 -1.82 14.00 5.18
C THR A 29 -1.24 12.83 4.39
N GLY A 30 -1.35 11.58 4.87
CA GLY A 30 -0.84 10.40 4.15
C GLY A 30 -1.64 10.01 2.90
N GLN A 31 -2.95 10.24 2.89
CA GLN A 31 -3.81 10.05 1.71
C GLN A 31 -3.63 11.20 0.70
N HIS A 32 -3.44 12.42 1.19
CA HIS A 32 -3.13 13.58 0.36
C HIS A 32 -1.72 13.48 -0.24
N GLU A 33 -0.73 12.97 0.49
CA GLU A 33 0.63 12.71 -0.02
C GLU A 33 0.63 11.62 -1.09
N THR A 34 -0.05 10.50 -0.87
CA THR A 34 -0.17 9.42 -1.87
C THR A 34 -0.95 9.86 -3.11
N PHE A 35 -1.99 10.68 -2.96
CA PHE A 35 -2.74 11.29 -4.06
C PHE A 35 -1.95 12.37 -4.80
N ILE A 36 -1.17 13.21 -4.09
CA ILE A 36 -0.27 14.21 -4.69
C ILE A 36 0.87 13.52 -5.44
N GLN A 37 1.48 12.49 -4.86
CA GLN A 37 2.51 11.68 -5.51
C GLN A 37 1.95 10.99 -6.75
N GLN A 38 0.73 10.45 -6.70
CA GLN A 38 0.07 9.87 -7.87
C GLN A 38 -0.25 10.91 -8.95
N ARG A 39 -0.70 12.12 -8.58
CA ARG A 39 -0.90 13.22 -9.53
C ARG A 39 0.42 13.63 -10.20
N ARG A 40 1.49 13.82 -9.41
CA ARG A 40 2.83 14.15 -9.94
C ARG A 40 3.36 13.05 -10.85
N PHE A 41 3.24 11.79 -10.44
CA PHE A 41 3.62 10.64 -11.27
C PHE A 41 2.80 10.55 -12.55
N ASN A 42 1.49 10.80 -12.51
CA ASN A 42 0.64 10.83 -13.71
C ASN A 42 1.03 11.98 -14.66
N THR A 43 1.42 13.14 -14.13
CA THR A 43 1.97 14.26 -14.92
C THR A 43 3.31 13.90 -15.56
N GLU A 44 4.21 13.25 -14.83
CA GLU A 44 5.50 12.78 -15.34
C GLU A 44 5.35 11.64 -16.38
N GLN A 45 4.36 10.76 -16.21
CA GLN A 45 3.99 9.74 -17.19
C GLN A 45 3.41 10.34 -18.46
N HIS A 46 2.62 11.42 -18.36
CA HIS A 46 2.13 12.17 -19.51
C HIS A 46 3.29 12.81 -20.30
N GLU A 47 4.28 13.39 -19.61
CA GLU A 47 5.48 13.95 -20.25
C GLU A 47 6.34 12.89 -20.96
N THR A 48 6.51 11.70 -20.36
CA THR A 48 7.25 10.60 -20.98
C THR A 48 6.50 9.94 -22.14
N ALA A 49 5.17 9.79 -22.06
CA ALA A 49 4.35 9.31 -23.18
C ALA A 49 4.31 10.30 -24.36
N THR A 50 4.42 11.60 -24.08
CA THR A 50 4.53 12.66 -25.11
C THR A 50 5.88 12.59 -25.83
N ARG A 51 6.97 12.27 -25.12
CA ARG A 51 8.32 12.09 -25.71
C ARG A 51 8.45 10.83 -26.56
N GLN A 52 7.69 9.77 -26.28
CA GLN A 52 7.73 8.52 -27.03
C GLN A 52 7.02 8.56 -28.40
N ARG A 53 6.35 9.67 -28.76
CA ARG A 53 5.72 9.86 -30.07
C ARG A 53 6.68 10.31 -31.19
N ASN A 54 7.98 10.43 -30.95
CA ASN A 54 8.94 10.82 -31.98
C ASN A 54 10.03 9.73 -32.18
N PRO A 55 9.79 8.72 -33.03
CA PRO A 55 10.66 7.57 -33.18
C PRO A 55 11.57 7.75 -34.40
N ASN A 56 12.74 8.38 -34.25
CA ASN A 56 13.81 8.19 -35.22
C ASN A 56 15.18 8.50 -34.61
N ALA A 57 15.85 7.44 -34.12
CA ALA A 57 17.30 7.23 -34.24
C ALA A 57 17.70 5.86 -33.67
N GLY A 58 18.06 4.93 -34.56
CA GLY A 58 19.17 3.99 -34.38
C GLY A 58 19.05 2.89 -33.33
N LYS A 59 18.45 1.75 -33.71
CA LYS A 59 18.74 0.44 -33.09
C LYS A 59 19.99 -0.16 -33.74
N GLN A 60 20.97 -0.60 -32.96
CA GLN A 60 21.64 -1.92 -33.05
C GLN A 60 22.85 -2.00 -32.09
N HIS A 61 23.17 -3.23 -31.67
CA HIS A 61 24.19 -3.66 -30.69
C HIS A 61 23.81 -3.61 -29.20
N TYR A 62 22.85 -4.46 -28.82
CA TYR A 62 22.66 -4.92 -27.44
C TYR A 62 22.88 -6.44 -27.47
N GLU A 63 23.92 -6.93 -26.79
CA GLU A 63 23.96 -8.22 -26.07
C GLU A 63 25.38 -8.65 -25.66
N THR A 64 26.44 -8.05 -26.20
CA THR A 64 27.83 -8.38 -25.80
C THR A 64 28.50 -7.36 -24.87
N ASP A 65 27.88 -6.21 -24.60
CA ASP A 65 28.48 -5.11 -23.80
C ASP A 65 28.07 -5.16 -22.30
N ILE A 66 27.14 -6.04 -21.92
CA ILE A 66 26.58 -6.12 -20.56
C ILE A 66 27.54 -6.81 -19.57
N ARG A 67 28.38 -7.74 -20.03
CA ARG A 67 29.34 -8.45 -19.17
C ARG A 67 30.63 -7.66 -18.93
N GLN A 68 31.08 -6.85 -19.89
CA GLN A 68 32.27 -6.01 -19.69
C GLN A 68 31.96 -4.74 -18.86
N ARG A 69 30.72 -4.23 -18.92
CA ARG A 69 30.27 -3.10 -18.10
C ARG A 69 30.07 -3.45 -16.62
N SER A 70 29.71 -4.69 -16.30
CA SER A 70 29.48 -5.09 -14.90
C SER A 70 30.79 -5.20 -14.11
N VAL A 71 31.88 -5.65 -14.72
CA VAL A 71 33.20 -5.70 -14.05
C VAL A 71 33.83 -4.31 -13.93
N ASN A 72 33.69 -3.46 -14.96
CA ASN A 72 34.17 -2.07 -14.91
C ASN A 72 33.31 -1.13 -14.03
N ALA A 73 32.05 -1.45 -13.78
CA ALA A 73 31.19 -0.72 -12.83
C ALA A 73 31.52 -1.03 -11.36
N ILE A 74 31.99 -2.26 -11.07
CA ILE A 74 32.44 -2.65 -9.73
C ILE A 74 33.78 -1.97 -9.38
N GLN A 75 34.65 -1.70 -10.37
CA GLN A 75 35.92 -0.99 -10.16
C GLN A 75 35.85 0.53 -10.31
N ARG A 76 34.80 1.10 -10.94
CA ARG A 76 34.58 2.57 -11.01
C ARG A 76 33.64 3.10 -9.93
N GLY A 77 33.01 2.23 -9.14
CA GLY A 77 32.14 2.60 -8.02
C GLY A 77 32.88 3.13 -6.78
N THR A 78 34.21 3.05 -6.74
CA THR A 78 35.04 3.45 -5.60
C THR A 78 35.64 4.85 -5.70
N ASN A 79 35.51 5.57 -6.83
CA ASN A 79 36.17 6.88 -7.02
C ASN A 79 35.29 7.95 -7.70
N ALA A 80 34.00 8.03 -7.32
CA ALA A 80 33.22 9.24 -7.50
C ALA A 80 32.75 9.68 -6.11
N THR A 81 33.45 10.64 -5.51
CA THR A 81 33.12 11.24 -4.22
C THR A 81 31.73 11.87 -4.27
N LYS A 82 30.69 11.08 -3.97
CA LYS A 82 29.41 11.64 -3.55
C LYS A 82 29.68 12.47 -2.31
N ARG A 83 29.59 13.79 -2.45
CA ARG A 83 29.74 14.72 -1.34
C ARG A 83 28.77 14.29 -0.24
N GLU A 84 29.31 14.01 0.94
CA GLU A 84 28.52 13.63 2.12
C GLU A 84 27.50 14.73 2.43
N LYS A 85 26.24 14.34 2.69
CA LYS A 85 25.19 15.30 3.08
C LYS A 85 25.33 15.57 4.57
N CYS A 86 25.43 16.85 4.92
CA CYS A 86 25.51 17.31 6.31
C CYS A 86 24.40 18.32 6.60
N TYR A 87 23.85 18.29 7.82
CA TYR A 87 22.94 19.32 8.29
C TYR A 87 23.65 20.68 8.36
N ASP A 88 22.90 21.78 8.18
CA ASP A 88 23.38 23.12 8.58
C ASP A 88 23.31 23.20 10.11
N PRO A 89 24.43 23.45 10.83
CA PRO A 89 24.42 23.60 12.29
C PRO A 89 23.51 24.71 12.80
N ARG A 90 23.07 25.63 11.93
CA ARG A 90 22.17 26.75 12.25
C ARG A 90 20.70 26.44 11.95
N ASP A 91 20.38 25.24 11.45
CA ASP A 91 19.00 24.83 11.20
C ASP A 91 18.26 24.63 12.54
N SER A 92 17.55 25.68 12.97
CA SER A 92 16.73 25.67 14.19
C SER A 92 15.54 24.70 14.16
N THR A 93 15.21 24.15 12.99
CA THR A 93 14.12 23.17 12.86
C THR A 93 14.57 21.74 13.19
N LEU A 94 15.86 21.55 13.47
CA LEU A 94 16.48 20.28 13.87
C LEU A 94 16.93 20.37 15.33
N LYS A 95 16.80 19.25 16.05
CA LYS A 95 17.34 19.13 17.42
C LYS A 95 18.61 18.31 17.39
N PHE A 96 19.76 18.99 17.39
CA PHE A 96 21.07 18.35 17.42
C PHE A 96 21.39 17.78 18.80
N VAL A 97 22.02 16.61 18.81
CA VAL A 97 22.37 15.87 20.03
C VAL A 97 23.72 15.16 19.88
N ASP A 98 24.37 14.88 21.01
CA ASP A 98 25.62 14.11 21.06
C ASP A 98 25.40 12.59 21.18
N GLN A 99 24.13 12.15 21.22
CA GLN A 99 23.75 10.73 21.26
C GLN A 99 24.31 9.97 20.05
N GLU A 100 24.60 8.68 20.22
CA GLU A 100 25.10 7.82 19.14
C GLU A 100 24.07 7.65 18.02
N ASP A 101 24.57 7.52 16.79
CA ASP A 101 23.74 7.18 15.63
C ASP A 101 23.67 5.66 15.49
N GLU A 102 22.68 5.06 16.16
CA GLU A 102 22.48 3.61 16.15
C GLU A 102 22.08 3.05 14.76
N LEU A 103 21.83 3.90 13.76
CA LEU A 103 21.58 3.47 12.37
C LEU A 103 22.86 3.43 11.52
N ASP A 104 24.00 3.87 12.04
CA ASP A 104 25.31 3.72 11.40
C ASP A 104 25.93 2.33 11.70
N PHE A 105 25.24 1.27 11.29
CA PHE A 105 25.64 -0.12 11.58
C PHE A 105 26.98 -0.54 10.98
N LEU A 106 27.51 0.23 10.02
CA LEU A 106 28.82 -0.02 9.41
C LEU A 106 29.93 0.79 10.09
N CYS A 107 29.58 1.64 11.06
CA CYS A 107 30.48 2.60 11.68
C CYS A 107 31.24 3.40 10.62
N ASP A 108 30.49 3.95 9.64
CA ASP A 108 31.06 4.73 8.55
C ASP A 108 31.60 6.10 9.04
N ASP A 109 31.35 6.45 10.31
CA ASP A 109 31.85 7.65 10.99
C ASP A 109 31.48 8.94 10.21
N PHE A 110 30.20 9.04 9.84
CA PHE A 110 29.67 10.21 9.15
C PHE A 110 29.96 11.51 9.92
N LYS A 111 30.48 12.51 9.21
CA LYS A 111 30.96 13.79 9.74
C LYS A 111 29.83 14.75 10.09
N SER A 112 28.62 14.52 9.58
CA SER A 112 27.47 15.36 9.88
C SER A 112 27.14 15.33 11.38
N LEU A 113 26.58 16.44 11.88
CA LEU A 113 25.88 16.44 13.16
C LEU A 113 24.77 15.39 13.18
N ARG A 114 24.39 14.94 14.38
CA ARG A 114 23.28 14.02 14.61
C ARG A 114 22.06 14.80 15.08
N ALA A 115 20.90 14.50 14.51
CA ALA A 115 19.65 15.15 14.85
C ALA A 115 18.60 14.10 15.24
N LEU A 116 17.69 14.47 16.14
CA LEU A 116 16.64 13.58 16.61
C LEU A 116 15.52 13.41 15.59
N MET A 117 15.17 12.15 15.35
CA MET A 117 13.91 11.76 14.72
C MET A 117 12.74 11.91 15.71
N SER A 118 11.50 11.88 15.21
CA SER A 118 10.26 11.93 16.01
C SER A 118 10.16 10.82 17.04
N CYS A 119 10.80 9.68 16.79
CA CYS A 119 10.88 8.55 17.72
C CYS A 119 11.94 8.72 18.84
N GLY A 120 12.72 9.81 18.83
CA GLY A 120 13.73 10.10 19.84
C GLY A 120 15.12 9.51 19.56
N HIS A 121 15.34 8.81 18.46
CA HIS A 121 16.67 8.31 18.06
C HIS A 121 17.41 9.31 17.19
N ALA A 122 18.73 9.40 17.40
CA ALA A 122 19.61 10.31 16.69
C ALA A 122 20.09 9.71 15.36
N VAL A 123 20.14 10.52 14.32
CA VAL A 123 20.59 10.09 12.99
C VAL A 123 21.41 11.18 12.30
N THR A 124 22.34 10.75 11.45
CA THR A 124 22.91 11.59 10.39
C THR A 124 22.07 11.48 9.11
N PRO A 125 22.21 12.43 8.16
CA PRO A 125 21.51 12.33 6.89
C PRO A 125 21.87 11.06 6.11
N MET A 126 23.10 10.57 6.29
CA MET A 126 23.66 9.47 5.51
C MET A 126 23.25 8.11 6.05
N SER A 127 23.34 7.89 7.36
CA SER A 127 22.85 6.66 7.99
C SER A 127 21.35 6.46 7.72
N LEU A 128 20.54 7.53 7.86
CA LEU A 128 19.11 7.48 7.58
C LEU A 128 18.82 7.18 6.10
N THR A 129 19.54 7.82 5.17
CA THR A 129 19.42 7.52 3.73
C THR A 129 19.71 6.04 3.48
N ASN A 130 20.81 5.52 4.03
CA ASN A 130 21.24 4.13 3.83
C ASN A 130 20.25 3.14 4.44
N TRP A 131 19.73 3.42 5.64
CA TRP A 131 18.71 2.60 6.28
C TRP A 131 17.40 2.56 5.48
N CYS A 132 16.86 3.72 5.12
CA CYS A 132 15.61 3.80 4.36
C CYS A 132 15.74 3.15 2.98
N ARG A 133 16.89 3.27 2.29
CA ARG A 133 17.15 2.55 1.05
C ARG A 133 17.13 1.03 1.24
N ARG A 134 17.75 0.52 2.32
CA ARG A 134 17.71 -0.92 2.64
C ARG A 134 16.28 -1.42 2.86
N LEU A 135 15.45 -0.68 3.60
CA LEU A 135 14.03 -1.03 3.78
C LEU A 135 13.30 -1.15 2.42
N LEU A 136 13.50 -0.17 1.54
CA LEU A 136 12.90 -0.16 0.20
C LEU A 136 13.41 -1.31 -0.68
N ASP A 137 14.70 -1.62 -0.63
CA ASP A 137 15.29 -2.73 -1.39
C ASP A 137 14.83 -4.10 -0.87
N GLN A 138 14.47 -4.21 0.41
CA GLN A 138 13.82 -5.39 1.00
C GLN A 138 12.31 -5.48 0.70
N GLY A 139 11.76 -4.58 -0.12
CA GLY A 139 10.36 -4.59 -0.50
C GLY A 139 9.41 -3.97 0.53
N LYS A 140 9.92 -3.27 1.55
CA LYS A 140 9.09 -2.53 2.51
C LYS A 140 8.57 -1.24 1.89
N ASN A 141 7.40 -0.76 2.31
CA ASN A 141 6.79 0.49 1.85
C ASN A 141 6.57 1.51 2.97
N LYS A 142 7.00 1.19 4.20
CA LYS A 142 6.97 2.06 5.38
C LYS A 142 8.40 2.24 5.88
N PHE A 143 8.71 3.43 6.39
CA PHE A 143 9.99 3.73 7.01
C PHE A 143 9.85 3.50 8.51
N VAL A 144 10.43 2.41 8.99
CA VAL A 144 10.42 2.06 10.42
C VAL A 144 11.78 2.37 11.02
N CYS A 145 11.80 2.69 12.30
CA CYS A 145 13.06 2.80 13.05
C CYS A 145 13.81 1.46 13.02
N GLY A 146 15.13 1.52 12.86
CA GLY A 146 16.01 0.35 12.86
C GLY A 146 16.62 0.01 14.21
N VAL A 147 16.39 0.86 15.22
CA VAL A 147 16.93 0.67 16.57
C VAL A 147 16.18 -0.44 17.29
N TYR A 148 16.91 -1.26 18.04
CA TYR A 148 16.36 -2.38 18.78
C TYR A 148 15.22 -1.90 19.70
N SER A 149 14.10 -2.63 19.73
CA SER A 149 12.90 -2.31 20.50
C SER A 149 12.15 -1.02 20.13
N CYS A 150 12.48 -0.37 19.02
CA CYS A 150 11.72 0.74 18.48
C CYS A 150 10.91 0.33 17.24
N ASP A 151 9.59 0.48 17.27
CA ASP A 151 8.67 0.16 16.18
C ASP A 151 8.05 1.40 15.51
N ALA A 152 8.58 2.59 15.84
CA ALA A 152 8.10 3.85 15.32
C ALA A 152 8.17 3.90 13.79
N VAL A 153 7.10 4.43 13.17
CA VAL A 153 6.99 4.65 11.73
C VAL A 153 7.15 6.14 11.44
N TRP A 154 8.10 6.49 10.57
CA TRP A 154 8.35 7.86 10.13
C TRP A 154 7.54 8.22 8.89
N SER A 155 7.12 9.47 8.79
CA SER A 155 6.51 10.00 7.57
C SER A 155 7.55 10.17 6.46
N TYR A 156 7.11 10.14 5.19
CA TYR A 156 8.03 10.38 4.08
C TYR A 156 8.57 11.82 4.08
N GLU A 157 7.77 12.79 4.54
CA GLU A 157 8.21 14.17 4.75
C GLU A 157 9.35 14.27 5.77
N GLU A 158 9.21 13.60 6.91
CA GLU A 158 10.26 13.54 7.95
C GLU A 158 11.53 12.92 7.36
N VAL A 159 11.41 11.78 6.67
CA VAL A 159 12.55 11.14 6.01
C VAL A 159 13.20 12.06 4.97
N CYS A 160 12.42 12.76 4.15
CA CYS A 160 12.95 13.72 3.17
C CYS A 160 13.78 14.81 3.83
N LYS A 161 13.27 15.38 4.92
CA LYS A 161 13.91 16.46 5.68
C LYS A 161 15.19 15.96 6.35
N MET A 162 15.08 14.91 7.15
CA MET A 162 16.17 14.41 7.99
C MET A 162 17.27 13.75 7.15
N ALA A 163 16.92 13.02 6.09
CA ALA A 163 17.92 12.40 5.21
C ALA A 163 18.49 13.38 4.17
N LEU A 164 18.03 14.64 4.14
CA LEU A 164 18.37 15.64 3.13
C LEU A 164 18.26 15.08 1.70
N LEU A 165 17.15 14.37 1.41
CA LEU A 165 17.02 13.66 0.14
C LEU A 165 17.11 14.62 -1.05
N THR A 166 18.05 14.33 -1.95
CA THR A 166 18.18 15.03 -3.23
C THR A 166 16.98 14.71 -4.13
N PRO A 167 16.68 15.53 -5.16
CA PRO A 167 15.60 15.23 -6.10
C PRO A 167 15.67 13.83 -6.71
N LYS A 168 16.89 13.38 -7.05
CA LYS A 168 17.13 12.04 -7.62
C LYS A 168 16.90 10.92 -6.60
N GLU A 169 17.21 11.16 -5.32
CA GLU A 169 16.89 10.21 -4.25
C GLU A 169 15.39 10.16 -3.99
N LYS A 170 14.70 11.32 -3.96
CA LYS A 170 13.23 11.36 -3.82
C LYS A 170 12.53 10.57 -4.92
N GLU A 171 12.95 10.76 -6.18
CA GLU A 171 12.44 9.99 -7.33
C GLU A 171 12.64 8.47 -7.12
N TYR A 172 13.84 8.05 -6.72
CA TYR A 172 14.12 6.64 -6.42
C TYR A 172 13.26 6.11 -5.25
N PHE A 173 13.12 6.88 -4.17
CA PHE A 173 12.33 6.50 -2.99
C PHE A 173 10.86 6.34 -3.37
N GLU A 174 10.28 7.34 -4.03
CA GLU A 174 8.88 7.33 -4.48
C GLU A 174 8.60 6.16 -5.42
N GLN A 175 9.48 5.92 -6.40
CA GLN A 175 9.33 4.80 -7.32
C GLN A 175 9.39 3.44 -6.60
N LYS A 176 10.34 3.27 -5.67
CA LYS A 176 10.46 2.03 -4.88
C LYS A 176 9.29 1.84 -3.93
N MET A 177 8.89 2.88 -3.19
CA MET A 177 7.72 2.85 -2.31
C MET A 177 6.47 2.41 -3.09
N PHE A 178 6.25 3.02 -4.25
CA PHE A 178 5.13 2.71 -5.11
C PHE A 178 5.18 1.27 -5.63
N ASN A 179 6.34 0.80 -6.09
CA ASN A 179 6.50 -0.59 -6.56
C ASN A 179 6.28 -1.60 -5.44
N ASN A 180 6.76 -1.32 -4.22
CA ASN A 180 6.58 -2.15 -3.04
C ASN A 180 5.12 -2.13 -2.55
N ALA A 181 4.45 -0.98 -2.68
CA ALA A 181 3.04 -0.83 -2.37
C ALA A 181 2.10 -1.38 -3.45
N LYS A 182 2.58 -1.54 -4.69
CA LYS A 182 1.78 -1.92 -5.86
C LYS A 182 0.94 -3.16 -5.63
N LYS A 183 1.47 -4.19 -4.94
CA LYS A 183 0.74 -5.43 -4.64
C LYS A 183 -0.46 -5.22 -3.71
N TYR A 184 -0.44 -4.15 -2.93
CA TYR A 184 -1.49 -3.81 -1.95
C TYR A 184 -2.50 -2.81 -2.52
N LEU A 185 -2.12 -2.10 -3.57
CA LEU A 185 -2.96 -1.14 -4.25
C LEU A 185 -3.64 -1.88 -5.40
N ASN A 186 -4.98 -1.88 -5.44
CA ASN A 186 -5.73 -2.39 -6.59
C ASN A 186 -5.54 -1.41 -7.75
N ILE A 187 -4.34 -1.43 -8.36
CA ILE A 187 -3.94 -0.58 -9.47
C ILE A 187 -3.95 -1.43 -10.72
N LYS A 188 -4.58 -0.90 -11.78
CA LYS A 188 -4.56 -1.53 -13.10
C LYS A 188 -4.09 -0.56 -14.17
N PRO A 189 -3.43 -1.05 -15.23
CA PRO A 189 -3.05 -0.19 -16.34
C PRO A 189 -4.28 0.20 -17.17
N CYS A 190 -4.36 1.47 -17.55
CA CYS A 190 -5.31 1.93 -18.56
C CYS A 190 -5.06 1.20 -19.89
N PRO A 191 -6.09 0.66 -20.58
CA PRO A 191 -5.90 0.01 -21.87
C PRO A 191 -5.35 0.93 -22.95
N GLY A 192 -5.70 2.22 -22.92
CA GLY A 192 -5.24 3.23 -23.87
C GLY A 192 -3.78 3.63 -23.65
N CYS A 193 -3.51 4.43 -22.62
CA CYS A 193 -2.19 5.04 -22.40
C CYS A 193 -1.25 4.25 -21.47
N LYS A 194 -1.69 3.11 -20.91
CA LYS A 194 -0.95 2.31 -19.92
C LYS A 194 -0.63 3.03 -18.60
N SER A 195 -1.16 4.23 -18.38
CA SER A 195 -1.10 4.91 -17.10
C SER A 195 -1.70 4.04 -15.99
N ARG A 196 -1.22 4.22 -14.78
CA ARG A 196 -1.68 3.45 -13.62
C ARG A 196 -2.90 4.11 -13.02
N VAL A 197 -4.00 3.38 -13.00
CA VAL A 197 -5.28 3.86 -12.52
C VAL A 197 -5.64 3.11 -11.25
N MET A 198 -6.13 3.85 -10.25
CA MET A 198 -6.82 3.32 -9.08
C MET A 198 -8.30 3.57 -9.27
N ARG A 199 -9.11 2.70 -8.68
CA ARG A 199 -10.56 2.84 -8.71
C ARG A 199 -11.04 3.37 -7.36
N ASP A 200 -11.80 4.47 -7.39
CA ASP A 200 -12.33 5.12 -6.19
C ASP A 200 -13.51 4.34 -5.58
N ASP A 201 -14.46 3.89 -6.40
CA ASP A 201 -15.57 3.05 -5.98
C ASP A 201 -15.39 1.59 -6.45
N PRO A 202 -15.14 0.64 -5.53
CA PRO A 202 -14.97 -0.75 -5.92
C PRO A 202 -16.20 -1.48 -6.45
N ASN A 203 -17.39 -0.90 -6.33
CA ASN A 203 -18.59 -1.44 -6.97
C ASN A 203 -18.72 -0.97 -8.41
N ASN A 204 -18.07 0.14 -8.78
CA ASN A 204 -18.14 0.65 -10.15
C ASN A 204 -17.12 -0.07 -11.05
N LEU A 205 -17.55 -0.93 -11.96
CA LEU A 205 -16.62 -1.57 -12.90
C LEU A 205 -16.14 -0.62 -13.99
N SER A 206 -16.83 0.51 -14.19
CA SER A 206 -16.45 1.55 -15.13
C SER A 206 -15.49 2.53 -14.48
N VAL A 207 -14.25 2.56 -14.97
CA VAL A 207 -13.20 3.40 -14.40
C VAL A 207 -12.73 4.40 -15.44
N GLU A 208 -12.67 5.66 -15.02
CA GLU A 208 -12.18 6.73 -15.86
C GLU A 208 -10.65 6.82 -15.83
N CYS A 209 -10.03 6.93 -17.01
CA CYS A 209 -8.63 7.33 -17.10
C CYS A 209 -8.54 8.83 -17.36
N THR A 210 -8.18 9.59 -16.32
CA THR A 210 -8.05 11.05 -16.40
C THR A 210 -7.03 11.52 -17.45
N VAL A 211 -5.97 10.73 -17.69
CA VAL A 211 -4.97 11.02 -18.73
C VAL A 211 -5.59 10.91 -20.12
N CYS A 212 -6.24 9.79 -20.44
CA CYS A 212 -6.90 9.62 -21.73
C CYS A 212 -8.08 10.60 -21.90
N THR A 213 -8.84 10.88 -20.83
CA THR A 213 -9.92 11.86 -20.88
C THR A 213 -9.39 13.24 -21.26
N ALA A 214 -8.31 13.68 -20.64
CA ALA A 214 -7.69 14.98 -20.93
C ALA A 214 -7.12 15.04 -22.35
N GLU A 215 -6.38 14.02 -22.79
CA GLU A 215 -5.78 13.96 -24.13
C GLU A 215 -6.83 13.92 -25.25
N ARG A 216 -7.91 13.16 -25.06
CA ARG A 216 -8.99 13.00 -26.05
C ARG A 216 -10.01 14.14 -26.00
N LYS A 217 -9.99 14.95 -24.93
CA LYS A 217 -11.04 15.94 -24.62
C LYS A 217 -12.45 15.32 -24.57
N SER A 218 -12.52 14.03 -24.26
CA SER A 218 -13.75 13.24 -24.17
C SER A 218 -13.55 12.13 -23.14
N GLN A 219 -14.62 11.76 -22.43
CA GLN A 219 -14.52 10.80 -21.34
C GLN A 219 -13.98 9.46 -21.84
N PHE A 220 -12.91 8.96 -21.21
CA PHE A 220 -12.39 7.63 -21.48
C PHE A 220 -12.62 6.70 -20.30
N LEU A 221 -13.61 5.81 -20.46
CA LEU A 221 -13.96 4.78 -19.47
C LEU A 221 -13.46 3.41 -19.94
N PHE A 222 -13.01 2.59 -18.99
CA PHE A 222 -12.66 1.20 -19.25
C PHE A 222 -13.19 0.27 -18.16
N CYS A 223 -13.43 -0.99 -18.52
CA CYS A 223 -13.86 -2.01 -17.57
C CYS A 223 -12.70 -2.49 -16.71
N TRP A 224 -12.87 -2.41 -15.39
CA TRP A 224 -11.89 -2.83 -14.40
C TRP A 224 -11.58 -4.33 -14.42
N GLN A 225 -12.50 -5.16 -14.92
CA GLN A 225 -12.31 -6.61 -15.03
C GLN A 225 -11.49 -6.99 -16.26
N CYS A 226 -12.01 -6.70 -17.46
CA CYS A 226 -11.37 -7.12 -18.70
C CYS A 226 -10.32 -6.15 -19.24
N LEU A 227 -10.17 -4.96 -18.65
CA LEU A 227 -9.22 -3.93 -19.09
C LEU A 227 -9.39 -3.58 -20.57
N ARG A 228 -10.64 -3.41 -21.01
CA ARG A 228 -11.00 -2.93 -22.34
C ARG A 228 -11.86 -1.68 -22.19
N GLU A 229 -11.93 -0.88 -23.24
CA GLU A 229 -12.82 0.28 -23.31
C GLU A 229 -14.24 -0.13 -22.90
N TRP A 230 -14.89 0.74 -22.12
CA TRP A 230 -16.20 0.46 -21.58
C TRP A 230 -17.22 0.32 -22.70
N LYS A 231 -18.04 -0.74 -22.65
CA LYS A 231 -19.18 -0.96 -23.54
C LYS A 231 -20.42 -1.20 -22.69
N GLY A 232 -21.51 -0.57 -23.09
CA GLY A 232 -22.80 -0.63 -22.41
C GLY A 232 -23.22 0.71 -21.81
N PRO A 233 -24.47 0.78 -21.30
CA PRO A 233 -25.01 2.01 -20.75
C PRO A 233 -24.18 2.51 -19.56
N TYR A 234 -24.16 3.82 -19.38
CA TYR A 234 -23.51 4.46 -18.24
C TYR A 234 -24.58 5.10 -17.34
N PRO A 235 -24.49 5.00 -15.99
CA PRO A 235 -23.53 4.23 -15.19
C PRO A 235 -24.06 2.84 -14.79
N HIS A 236 -23.30 1.75 -15.04
CA HIS A 236 -23.58 0.41 -14.51
C HIS A 236 -22.42 -0.14 -13.67
N THR A 237 -22.74 -0.66 -12.50
CA THR A 237 -21.82 -1.24 -11.50
C THR A 237 -21.63 -2.76 -11.67
N ASP A 238 -22.51 -3.42 -12.41
CA ASP A 238 -22.71 -4.87 -12.39
C ASP A 238 -22.06 -5.63 -13.56
N GLY A 239 -21.62 -4.94 -14.62
CA GLY A 239 -20.87 -5.55 -15.72
C GLY A 239 -20.62 -4.60 -16.88
N CYS A 240 -19.75 -5.00 -17.81
CA CYS A 240 -19.63 -4.36 -19.12
C CYS A 240 -20.07 -5.33 -20.22
N GLU A 241 -20.47 -4.80 -21.37
CA GLU A 241 -20.95 -5.57 -22.52
C GLU A 241 -19.79 -6.08 -23.41
N ASN A 242 -18.57 -6.15 -22.88
CA ASN A 242 -17.46 -6.72 -23.63
C ASN A 242 -17.57 -8.25 -23.66
N GLU A 243 -17.57 -8.84 -24.86
CA GLU A 243 -17.58 -10.30 -25.03
C GLU A 243 -16.48 -10.99 -24.22
N GLY A 244 -16.87 -12.03 -23.48
CA GLY A 244 -15.97 -12.80 -22.62
C GLY A 244 -15.45 -12.05 -21.38
N CYS A 245 -16.03 -10.89 -21.01
CA CYS A 245 -15.73 -10.26 -19.72
C CYS A 245 -16.29 -11.12 -18.58
N ARG A 246 -15.42 -11.80 -17.81
CA ARG A 246 -15.83 -12.60 -16.66
C ARG A 246 -16.49 -11.72 -15.60
N ASN A 247 -17.76 -11.98 -15.33
CA ASN A 247 -18.43 -11.44 -14.16
C ASN A 247 -17.89 -12.16 -12.91
N LEU A 248 -17.11 -11.44 -12.08
CA LEU A 248 -16.53 -12.01 -10.85
C LEU A 248 -17.61 -12.51 -9.88
N ILE A 249 -18.78 -11.85 -9.83
CA ILE A 249 -19.90 -12.28 -9.00
C ILE A 249 -20.51 -13.58 -9.55
N GLU A 250 -20.61 -13.71 -10.87
CA GLU A 250 -21.06 -14.95 -11.50
C GLU A 250 -20.09 -16.10 -11.20
N THR A 251 -18.78 -15.84 -11.21
CA THR A 251 -17.77 -16.82 -10.81
C THR A 251 -17.98 -17.29 -9.37
N LEU A 252 -18.22 -16.37 -8.42
CA LEU A 252 -18.53 -16.70 -7.03
C LEU A 252 -19.86 -17.44 -6.87
N ARG A 253 -20.83 -17.17 -7.75
CA ARG A 253 -22.15 -17.82 -7.75
C ARG A 253 -22.11 -19.23 -8.31
N GLN A 254 -21.35 -19.47 -9.37
CA GLN A 254 -21.34 -20.73 -10.13
C GLN A 254 -20.19 -21.69 -9.76
N CYS A 255 -19.15 -21.24 -9.04
CA CYS A 255 -18.05 -22.11 -8.66
C CYS A 255 -18.57 -23.34 -7.87
N PRO A 256 -18.01 -24.54 -8.07
CA PRO A 256 -18.47 -25.74 -7.36
C PRO A 256 -18.16 -25.62 -5.86
N ASP A 257 -18.70 -26.54 -5.07
CA ASP A 257 -18.33 -26.61 -3.66
C ASP A 257 -16.97 -27.31 -3.51
N ILE A 258 -16.14 -26.81 -2.57
CA ILE A 258 -14.87 -27.43 -2.21
C ILE A 258 -15.10 -28.62 -1.27
N ILE A 259 -14.29 -29.66 -1.47
CA ILE A 259 -14.14 -30.78 -0.54
C ILE A 259 -12.78 -30.64 0.13
N PHE A 260 -12.77 -30.48 1.45
CA PHE A 260 -11.54 -30.40 2.24
C PHE A 260 -11.04 -31.81 2.58
N GLU A 261 -9.72 -32.01 2.53
CA GLU A 261 -9.10 -33.28 2.92
C GLU A 261 -9.05 -33.43 4.44
N SER A 262 -8.74 -32.34 5.15
CA SER A 262 -8.50 -32.34 6.60
C SER A 262 -9.68 -31.84 7.44
N VAL A 263 -10.72 -31.28 6.83
CA VAL A 263 -11.89 -30.69 7.51
C VAL A 263 -13.17 -31.38 7.03
N LYS A 264 -13.43 -32.58 7.55
CA LYS A 264 -14.36 -33.58 6.96
C LYS A 264 -15.86 -33.26 7.09
N GLU A 265 -16.23 -32.20 7.80
CA GLU A 265 -17.64 -31.87 8.12
C GLU A 265 -18.16 -30.60 7.42
N VAL A 266 -17.33 -29.95 6.61
CA VAL A 266 -17.75 -28.74 5.88
C VAL A 266 -18.37 -29.13 4.54
N THR A 267 -19.68 -28.95 4.41
CA THR A 267 -20.44 -29.14 3.16
C THR A 267 -21.00 -27.82 2.66
N GLY A 268 -21.14 -27.63 1.34
CA GLY A 268 -21.75 -26.41 0.78
C GLY A 268 -20.83 -25.18 0.72
N CYS A 269 -19.53 -25.34 0.97
CA CYS A 269 -18.58 -24.23 0.90
C CYS A 269 -18.15 -24.00 -0.56
N PRO A 270 -18.29 -22.80 -1.14
CA PRO A 270 -17.80 -22.50 -2.49
C PRO A 270 -16.29 -22.67 -2.61
N SER A 271 -15.81 -23.18 -3.75
CA SER A 271 -14.39 -23.41 -4.03
C SER A 271 -13.60 -22.14 -4.34
N ILE A 272 -14.29 -21.09 -4.77
CA ILE A 272 -13.76 -19.75 -5.00
C ILE A 272 -14.49 -18.78 -4.07
N ARG A 273 -13.74 -17.98 -3.31
CA ARG A 273 -14.28 -16.91 -2.46
C ARG A 273 -13.54 -15.60 -2.68
N ALA A 274 -14.18 -14.48 -2.42
CA ALA A 274 -13.52 -13.18 -2.38
C ALA A 274 -13.02 -12.87 -0.96
N CYS A 275 -11.80 -12.37 -0.85
CA CYS A 275 -11.20 -11.95 0.41
C CYS A 275 -12.12 -10.94 1.13
N PRO A 276 -12.44 -11.14 2.43
CA PRO A 276 -13.31 -10.24 3.19
C PRO A 276 -12.69 -8.85 3.37
N THR A 277 -11.36 -8.74 3.26
CA THR A 277 -10.64 -7.48 3.40
C THR A 277 -10.52 -6.75 2.08
N CYS A 278 -9.96 -7.36 1.02
CA CYS A 278 -9.62 -6.63 -0.21
C CYS A 278 -10.41 -7.05 -1.46
N GLY A 279 -11.29 -8.05 -1.35
CA GLY A 279 -12.13 -8.50 -2.46
C GLY A 279 -11.43 -9.38 -3.49
N GLN A 280 -10.14 -9.70 -3.32
CA GLN A 280 -9.42 -10.61 -4.20
C GLN A 280 -10.07 -12.01 -4.20
N LEU A 281 -10.37 -12.55 -5.38
CA LEU A 281 -10.79 -13.95 -5.52
C LEU A 281 -9.63 -14.88 -5.19
N VAL A 282 -9.92 -15.87 -4.35
CA VAL A 282 -8.96 -16.83 -3.80
C VAL A 282 -9.59 -18.21 -3.75
N GLU A 283 -8.72 -19.21 -3.82
CA GLU A 283 -9.05 -20.63 -3.75
C GLU A 283 -8.27 -21.28 -2.62
N HIS A 284 -8.86 -22.30 -2.00
CA HIS A 284 -8.19 -23.08 -0.98
C HIS A 284 -7.59 -24.35 -1.60
N ASN A 285 -6.38 -24.71 -1.21
CA ASN A 285 -5.68 -25.88 -1.75
C ASN A 285 -6.18 -27.23 -1.21
N LYS A 286 -7.37 -27.27 -0.59
CA LYS A 286 -8.02 -28.42 0.09
C LYS A 286 -7.28 -29.07 1.27
N THR A 287 -5.99 -28.81 1.46
CA THR A 287 -5.16 -29.40 2.53
C THR A 287 -5.10 -28.51 3.77
N LYS A 288 -4.75 -29.09 4.93
CA LYS A 288 -4.53 -28.35 6.19
C LYS A 288 -5.81 -27.68 6.73
N CYS A 289 -5.63 -26.70 7.62
CA CYS A 289 -6.73 -26.01 8.30
C CYS A 289 -7.57 -25.17 7.33
N LYS A 290 -8.73 -24.70 7.80
CA LYS A 290 -9.69 -23.89 7.02
C LYS A 290 -9.26 -22.44 6.73
N ASN A 291 -8.08 -22.01 7.17
CA ASN A 291 -7.62 -20.62 7.06
C ASN A 291 -6.67 -20.46 5.88
N ILE A 292 -6.77 -19.31 5.21
CA ILE A 292 -5.87 -18.95 4.11
C ILE A 292 -5.35 -17.53 4.32
N VAL A 293 -4.16 -17.28 3.78
CA VAL A 293 -3.58 -15.93 3.69
C VAL A 293 -3.92 -15.36 2.32
N CYS A 294 -4.55 -14.19 2.29
CA CYS A 294 -4.83 -13.53 1.02
C CYS A 294 -3.51 -13.14 0.32
N PRO A 295 -3.25 -13.54 -0.93
CA PRO A 295 -2.00 -13.21 -1.62
C PRO A 295 -1.86 -11.73 -1.98
N GLN A 296 -2.96 -10.96 -1.92
CA GLN A 296 -2.95 -9.51 -2.22
C GLN A 296 -2.78 -8.66 -0.96
N CYS A 297 -3.58 -8.89 0.08
CA CYS A 297 -3.52 -8.06 1.29
C CYS A 297 -2.79 -8.71 2.47
N GLU A 298 -2.33 -9.95 2.33
CA GLU A 298 -1.61 -10.72 3.36
C GLU A 298 -2.40 -10.94 4.66
N VAL A 299 -3.67 -10.54 4.69
CA VAL A 299 -4.58 -10.82 5.81
C VAL A 299 -4.99 -12.28 5.76
N GLU A 300 -4.84 -12.95 6.89
CA GLU A 300 -5.31 -14.31 7.11
C GLU A 300 -6.76 -14.32 7.59
N PHE A 301 -7.57 -15.16 6.97
CA PHE A 301 -8.99 -15.29 7.30
C PHE A 301 -9.46 -16.74 7.11
N CYS A 302 -10.58 -17.07 7.75
CA CYS A 302 -11.21 -18.36 7.61
C CYS A 302 -11.94 -18.45 6.27
N PHE A 303 -11.55 -19.40 5.41
CA PHE A 303 -12.17 -19.61 4.10
C PHE A 303 -13.64 -20.03 4.24
N VAL A 304 -14.01 -20.72 5.31
CA VAL A 304 -15.38 -21.24 5.50
C VAL A 304 -16.36 -20.16 5.92
N CYS A 305 -16.02 -19.32 6.90
CA CYS A 305 -16.94 -18.33 7.46
C CYS A 305 -16.63 -16.88 7.08
N LEU A 306 -15.57 -16.62 6.31
CA LEU A 306 -15.11 -15.30 5.86
C LEU A 306 -14.75 -14.30 6.98
N LYS A 307 -14.65 -14.74 8.24
CA LYS A 307 -14.16 -13.92 9.36
C LYS A 307 -12.63 -13.91 9.39
N LEU A 308 -12.04 -12.83 9.91
CA LEU A 308 -10.61 -12.78 10.18
C LEU A 308 -10.21 -13.91 11.13
N THR A 309 -9.00 -14.45 10.98
CA THR A 309 -8.52 -15.59 11.78
C THR A 309 -8.74 -15.36 13.28
N LYS A 310 -8.38 -14.17 13.77
CA LYS A 310 -8.52 -13.78 15.18
C LYS A 310 -9.97 -13.83 15.66
N ASP A 311 -10.92 -13.36 14.85
CA ASP A 311 -12.34 -13.32 15.22
C ASP A 311 -12.98 -14.71 15.16
N CYS A 312 -12.58 -15.53 14.18
CA CYS A 312 -13.00 -16.92 14.09
C CYS A 312 -12.51 -17.72 15.30
N GLN A 313 -11.25 -17.52 15.72
CA GLN A 313 -10.67 -18.23 16.87
C GLN A 313 -11.21 -17.76 18.20
N ARG A 314 -11.46 -16.45 18.38
CA ARG A 314 -12.11 -15.97 19.62
C ARG A 314 -13.49 -16.61 19.82
N ALA A 315 -14.21 -16.87 18.74
CA ALA A 315 -15.50 -17.52 18.79
C ALA A 315 -15.40 -19.04 19.04
N ASP A 316 -14.30 -19.68 18.60
CA ASP A 316 -14.04 -21.11 18.82
C ASP A 316 -12.54 -21.43 18.69
N PRO A 317 -11.78 -21.42 19.81
CA PRO A 317 -10.31 -21.48 19.82
C PRO A 317 -9.70 -22.77 19.25
N GLU A 318 -10.45 -23.88 19.26
CA GLU A 318 -9.95 -25.19 18.79
C GLU A 318 -10.44 -25.55 17.38
N SER A 319 -11.14 -24.64 16.71
CA SER A 319 -11.86 -24.97 15.46
C SER A 319 -11.00 -25.01 14.19
N TRP A 320 -9.68 -24.95 14.28
CA TRP A 320 -8.78 -24.92 13.10
C TRP A 320 -9.09 -25.99 12.04
N TYR A 321 -9.46 -27.19 12.49
CA TYR A 321 -9.80 -28.34 11.66
C TYR A 321 -11.28 -28.77 11.77
N ARG A 322 -12.12 -27.97 12.43
CA ARG A 322 -13.54 -28.24 12.64
C ARG A 322 -14.42 -27.20 11.96
N VAL A 323 -15.71 -27.49 11.83
CA VAL A 323 -16.69 -26.54 11.32
C VAL A 323 -16.69 -25.27 12.18
N CYS A 324 -16.92 -24.11 11.57
CA CYS A 324 -17.04 -22.86 12.32
C CYS A 324 -18.34 -22.85 13.14
N SER A 325 -18.32 -22.27 14.34
CA SER A 325 -19.53 -22.06 15.15
C SER A 325 -20.62 -21.25 14.42
N SER A 326 -20.22 -20.36 13.50
CA SER A 326 -21.15 -19.61 12.63
C SER A 326 -21.55 -20.34 11.35
N GLY A 327 -21.13 -21.59 11.16
CA GLY A 327 -21.34 -22.36 9.95
C GLY A 327 -20.58 -21.83 8.73
N VAL A 328 -20.98 -22.33 7.56
CA VAL A 328 -20.47 -21.93 6.24
C VAL A 328 -21.09 -20.60 5.83
N ALA A 329 -20.25 -19.60 5.52
CA ALA A 329 -20.75 -18.32 5.03
C ALA A 329 -21.37 -18.47 3.63
N PRO A 330 -22.47 -17.75 3.33
CA PRO A 330 -23.15 -17.84 2.03
C PRO A 330 -22.23 -17.37 0.88
N ARG A 331 -22.63 -17.72 -0.35
CA ARG A 331 -21.98 -17.22 -1.56
C ARG A 331 -22.03 -15.70 -1.59
N GLN A 332 -20.88 -15.08 -1.83
CA GLN A 332 -20.75 -13.63 -1.85
C GLN A 332 -21.45 -13.06 -3.09
N THR A 333 -22.39 -12.15 -2.87
CA THR A 333 -23.15 -11.45 -3.93
C THR A 333 -22.55 -10.10 -4.30
N SER A 334 -21.56 -9.64 -3.54
CA SER A 334 -20.77 -8.43 -3.78
C SER A 334 -19.30 -8.68 -3.43
N ILE A 335 -18.40 -7.87 -3.97
CA ILE A 335 -16.96 -7.94 -3.68
C ILE A 335 -16.63 -6.97 -2.53
N PRO A 336 -16.12 -7.45 -1.39
CA PRO A 336 -15.72 -6.58 -0.28
C PRO A 336 -14.69 -5.54 -0.67
N VAL A 337 -14.82 -4.36 -0.08
CA VAL A 337 -13.90 -3.24 -0.25
C VAL A 337 -12.87 -3.24 0.86
N ARG A 338 -11.62 -2.93 0.51
CA ARG A 338 -10.59 -2.62 1.50
C ARG A 338 -11.05 -1.44 2.36
N LYS A 339 -11.42 -1.74 3.60
CA LYS A 339 -11.51 -0.73 4.67
C LYS A 339 -10.08 -0.29 4.96
N THR A 340 -9.80 0.99 4.76
CA THR A 340 -8.58 1.63 5.25
C THR A 340 -8.67 1.69 6.77
N GLU A 341 -7.90 0.85 7.45
CA GLU A 341 -7.63 0.96 8.89
C GLU A 341 -6.55 2.03 9.15
#